data_AF-A0A8S3YEM1-F1
#
_entry.id   AF-A0A8S3YEM1-F1
#
_cell.length_a   1.000
_cell.length_b   1.000
_cell.length_c   1.000
_cell.angle_alpha   90.00
_cell.angle_beta   90.00
_cell.angle_gamma   90.00
#
_symmetry.space_group_name_H-M   'P 1'
#
loop_
_entity.id
_entity.type
_entity.pdbx_description
1 polymer ?
#
loop_
_entity_poly.entity_id
_entity_poly.type
_entity_poly.pdbx_seq_one_letter_code
_entity_poly.pdbx_strand_id
1 'polypeptide(L)'
;MPMIIHYLKCRPITPFLNPPKLIGNMALLPVRTQYKGPALKDTSEFDIVDEAIYFFKANIFFFATMKSRRCSSRSQGDKMYTLGISNFPIPGEPGFPLNAMYSKTANKAEDDTMRQYLQQLRQETGVRLLDKFFDQNDKPNKWWLCFAKRRFMDKSLSAPGF
;
A
#
# COMPACT_ATOMS: atom_id res chain seq x y z
N MET A 1 -0.87 -25.18 -0.91
CA MET A 1 -0.23 -24.75 0.35
C MET A 1 1.28 -25.06 0.48
N PRO A 2 1.90 -26.07 -0.19
CA PRO A 2 3.35 -26.33 -0.03
C PRO A 2 4.27 -25.27 -0.66
N MET A 3 3.84 -24.61 -1.75
CA MET A 3 4.66 -23.64 -2.49
C MET A 3 4.95 -22.35 -1.70
N ILE A 4 4.07 -21.95 -0.77
CA ILE A 4 4.21 -20.70 -0.01
C ILE A 4 5.28 -20.86 1.09
N ILE A 5 5.35 -22.04 1.73
CA ILE A 5 6.33 -22.32 2.79
C ILE A 5 7.73 -22.52 2.19
N HIS A 6 7.84 -23.11 1.00
CA HIS A 6 9.12 -23.26 0.30
C HIS A 6 9.67 -21.89 -0.16
N TYR A 7 8.80 -20.98 -0.62
CA TYR A 7 9.21 -19.64 -1.06
C TYR A 7 9.71 -18.72 0.07
N LEU A 8 9.12 -18.84 1.29
CA LEU A 8 9.58 -18.07 2.46
C LEU A 8 10.95 -18.51 2.98
N LYS A 9 11.45 -19.70 2.59
CA LYS A 9 12.78 -20.21 2.97
C LYS A 9 13.87 -19.93 1.93
N CYS A 10 13.52 -19.56 0.68
CA CYS A 10 14.47 -19.57 -0.45
C CYS A 10 14.80 -18.20 -1.06
N ARG A 11 14.25 -17.07 -0.59
CA ARG A 11 14.79 -15.75 -0.95
C ARG A 11 15.50 -15.12 0.24
N PRO A 12 16.71 -14.58 0.05
CA PRO A 12 17.33 -13.74 1.06
C PRO A 12 16.41 -12.54 1.28
N ILE A 13 16.32 -12.17 2.56
CA ILE A 13 15.83 -10.93 3.13
C ILE A 13 15.68 -9.81 2.09
N THR A 14 14.51 -9.17 2.05
CA THR A 14 14.12 -8.16 1.03
C THR A 14 15.28 -7.27 0.59
N PRO A 15 15.49 -7.00 -0.71
CA PRO A 15 16.63 -6.19 -1.17
C PRO A 15 16.57 -4.73 -0.67
N PHE A 16 15.46 -4.34 -0.07
CA PHE A 16 15.17 -3.01 0.45
C PHE A 16 15.55 -2.80 1.94
N LEU A 17 16.36 -3.69 2.53
CA LEU A 17 16.83 -3.56 3.92
C LEU A 17 17.69 -2.32 4.19
N ASN A 18 18.31 -1.76 3.15
CA ASN A 18 19.20 -0.60 3.26
C ASN A 18 18.55 0.63 2.60
N PRO A 19 17.62 1.31 3.28
CA PRO A 19 16.97 2.48 2.70
C PRO A 19 17.95 3.66 2.63
N PRO A 20 17.88 4.49 1.56
CA PRO A 20 18.71 5.68 1.42
C PRO A 20 18.37 6.74 2.47
N LYS A 21 17.13 6.73 2.98
CA LYS A 21 16.63 7.66 3.98
C LYS A 21 15.55 7.01 4.83
N LEU A 22 15.48 7.41 6.10
CA LEU A 22 14.39 7.09 7.02
C LEU A 22 13.54 8.34 7.28
N ILE A 23 12.24 8.14 7.53
CA ILE A 23 11.36 9.15 8.12
C ILE A 23 10.65 8.49 9.31
N GLY A 24 10.91 8.99 10.52
CA GLY A 24 10.62 8.23 11.74
C GLY A 24 11.35 6.88 11.70
N ASN A 25 10.63 5.78 11.95
CA ASN A 25 11.14 4.42 11.79
C ASN A 25 10.68 3.74 10.48
N MET A 26 10.25 4.51 9.47
CA MET A 26 9.89 4.00 8.14
C MET A 26 10.98 4.27 7.11
N ALA A 27 11.17 3.29 6.22
CA ALA A 27 12.07 3.39 5.08
C ALA A 27 11.45 4.26 3.98
N LEU A 28 12.12 5.36 3.60
CA LEU A 28 11.80 6.09 2.37
C LEU A 28 12.57 5.43 1.23
N LEU A 29 11.88 4.49 0.58
CA LEU A 29 12.42 3.73 -0.54
C LEU A 29 12.08 4.39 -1.88
N PRO A 30 12.98 4.27 -2.88
CA PRO A 30 12.66 4.63 -4.26
C PRO A 30 11.45 3.83 -4.78
N VAL A 31 10.65 4.46 -5.62
CA VAL A 31 9.47 3.84 -6.25
C VAL A 31 9.40 4.24 -7.71
N ARG A 32 9.02 3.30 -8.58
CA ARG A 32 8.70 3.60 -9.97
C ARG A 32 7.32 4.24 -10.02
N THR A 33 7.26 5.57 -10.05
CA THR A 33 5.97 6.27 -10.01
C THR A 33 5.95 7.52 -10.87
N GLN A 34 4.77 7.80 -11.41
CA GLN A 34 4.45 9.05 -12.10
C GLN A 34 3.86 10.12 -11.16
N TYR A 35 3.49 9.74 -9.94
CA TYR A 35 2.89 10.63 -8.96
C TYR A 35 3.96 11.47 -8.25
N LYS A 36 3.64 12.73 -7.98
CA LYS A 36 4.52 13.65 -7.24
C LYS A 36 4.65 13.19 -5.79
N GLY A 37 5.84 13.27 -5.23
CA GLY A 37 6.10 12.96 -3.83
C GLY A 37 7.59 12.87 -3.52
N PRO A 38 7.93 12.59 -2.26
CA PRO A 38 9.31 12.61 -1.77
C PRO A 38 10.10 11.33 -2.09
N ALA A 39 9.45 10.27 -2.61
CA ALA A 39 10.17 9.07 -3.04
C ALA A 39 11.11 9.39 -4.20
N LEU A 40 12.33 8.87 -4.13
CA LEU A 40 13.24 8.89 -5.28
C LEU A 40 12.62 8.07 -6.42
N LYS A 41 12.82 8.53 -7.66
CA LYS A 41 12.39 7.75 -8.82
C LYS A 41 13.31 6.55 -8.98
N ASP A 42 12.72 5.37 -8.99
CA ASP A 42 13.43 4.15 -9.35
C ASP A 42 13.27 3.86 -10.84
N THR A 43 14.36 3.40 -11.48
CA THR A 43 14.37 2.92 -12.87
C THR A 43 14.29 1.40 -12.95
N SER A 44 14.34 0.70 -11.81
CA SER A 44 14.21 -0.74 -11.74
C SER A 44 12.82 -1.22 -12.20
N GLU A 45 12.75 -2.47 -12.69
CA GLU A 45 11.49 -3.08 -13.09
C GLU A 45 10.62 -3.52 -11.90
N PHE A 46 11.22 -3.65 -10.71
CA PHE A 46 10.62 -4.22 -9.51
C PHE A 46 10.98 -3.40 -8.27
N ASP A 47 9.97 -2.76 -7.67
CA ASP A 47 10.14 -1.91 -6.50
C ASP A 47 9.38 -2.45 -5.26
N ILE A 48 9.40 -1.68 -4.17
CA ILE A 48 8.72 -2.05 -2.92
C ILE A 48 7.20 -2.19 -3.07
N VAL A 49 6.58 -1.50 -4.02
CA VAL A 49 5.13 -1.63 -4.28
C VAL A 49 4.86 -2.97 -4.96
N ASP A 50 5.70 -3.38 -5.90
CA ASP A 50 5.60 -4.70 -6.54
C ASP A 50 5.84 -5.83 -5.53
N GLU A 51 6.84 -5.68 -4.66
CA GLU A 51 7.12 -6.63 -3.58
C GLU A 51 5.94 -6.71 -2.59
N ALA A 52 5.41 -5.55 -2.18
CA ALA A 52 4.24 -5.48 -1.33
C ALA A 52 3.06 -6.19 -1.98
N ILE A 53 2.71 -5.89 -3.24
CA ILE A 53 1.62 -6.55 -4.00
C ILE A 53 1.87 -8.06 -4.13
N TYR A 54 3.12 -8.47 -4.35
CA TYR A 54 3.51 -9.88 -4.50
C TYR A 54 3.27 -10.67 -3.20
N PHE A 55 3.72 -10.14 -2.05
CA PHE A 55 3.47 -10.75 -0.74
C PHE A 55 2.01 -10.52 -0.26
N PHE A 56 1.31 -9.51 -0.77
CA PHE A 56 -0.06 -9.12 -0.40
C PHE A 56 -1.16 -10.11 -0.78
N LYS A 57 -0.88 -11.26 -1.41
CA LYS A 57 -1.82 -12.40 -1.34
C LYS A 57 -2.19 -12.77 0.11
N ALA A 58 -1.42 -12.30 1.10
CA ALA A 58 -1.66 -12.50 2.53
C ALA A 58 -2.17 -11.27 3.31
N ASN A 59 -1.92 -10.01 2.89
CA ASN A 59 -2.11 -8.84 3.76
C ASN A 59 -3.17 -7.87 3.22
N ILE A 60 -4.08 -7.46 4.08
CA ILE A 60 -5.39 -6.86 3.76
C ILE A 60 -5.58 -5.45 4.36
N PHE A 61 -4.69 -4.48 4.06
CA PHE A 61 -4.92 -3.08 4.49
C PHE A 61 -5.55 -2.19 3.44
N PHE A 62 -5.16 -2.31 2.17
CA PHE A 62 -5.67 -1.43 1.11
C PHE A 62 -7.02 -1.83 0.52
N PHE A 63 -7.40 -3.08 0.74
CA PHE A 63 -8.49 -3.67 0.00
C PHE A 63 -9.84 -3.64 0.75
N ALA A 64 -9.81 -3.42 2.07
CA ALA A 64 -11.01 -3.10 2.83
C ALA A 64 -11.68 -1.81 2.28
N THR A 65 -10.88 -0.81 1.91
CA THR A 65 -11.35 0.46 1.33
C THR A 65 -11.86 0.29 -0.12
N MET A 66 -11.26 -0.59 -0.90
CA MET A 66 -11.70 -0.90 -2.28
C MET A 66 -13.10 -1.54 -2.31
N LYS A 67 -13.38 -2.47 -1.39
CA LYS A 67 -14.68 -3.15 -1.34
C LYS A 67 -15.82 -2.24 -0.87
N SER A 68 -15.53 -1.28 0.03
CA SER A 68 -16.56 -0.39 0.59
C SER A 68 -17.32 0.39 -0.51
N ARG A 69 -16.70 0.64 -1.68
CA ARG A 69 -17.25 1.56 -2.69
C ARG A 69 -17.65 0.97 -4.06
N ARG A 70 -17.78 -0.35 -4.19
CA ARG A 70 -18.27 -1.05 -5.41
C ARG A 70 -17.52 -0.63 -6.71
N CYS A 71 -16.20 -0.76 -6.74
CA CYS A 71 -15.47 -0.66 -8.01
C CYS A 71 -15.80 -1.86 -8.92
N SER A 72 -16.51 -1.62 -10.03
CA SER A 72 -17.00 -2.67 -10.94
C SER A 72 -16.25 -2.77 -12.28
N SER A 73 -15.31 -1.84 -12.56
CA SER A 73 -14.51 -1.79 -13.80
C SER A 73 -13.22 -0.98 -13.59
N ARG A 74 -12.23 -1.15 -14.48
CA ARG A 74 -10.97 -0.38 -14.49
C ARG A 74 -11.19 1.11 -14.71
N SER A 75 -12.24 1.49 -15.44
CA SER A 75 -12.66 2.89 -15.64
C SER A 75 -13.04 3.62 -14.35
N GLN A 76 -13.21 2.91 -13.23
CA GLN A 76 -13.42 3.54 -11.92
C GLN A 76 -12.11 3.84 -11.16
N GLY A 77 -10.96 3.80 -11.86
CA GLY A 77 -9.67 4.20 -11.30
C GLY A 77 -9.65 5.60 -10.70
N ASP A 78 -10.49 6.52 -11.17
CA ASP A 78 -10.67 7.86 -10.58
C ASP A 78 -11.13 7.82 -9.11
N LYS A 79 -11.96 6.83 -8.75
CA LYS A 79 -12.37 6.62 -7.36
C LYS A 79 -11.18 6.19 -6.50
N MET A 80 -10.29 5.37 -7.05
CA MET A 80 -9.07 4.95 -6.36
C MET A 80 -8.05 6.07 -6.25
N TYR A 81 -7.93 6.90 -7.28
CA TYR A 81 -7.11 8.10 -7.22
C TYR A 81 -7.60 9.04 -6.10
N THR A 82 -8.91 9.24 -5.99
CA THR A 82 -9.55 10.04 -4.93
C THR A 82 -9.23 9.46 -3.53
N LEU A 83 -9.33 8.13 -3.37
CA LEU A 83 -8.93 7.46 -2.12
C LEU A 83 -7.42 7.58 -1.85
N GLY A 84 -6.59 7.59 -2.89
CA GLY A 84 -5.15 7.80 -2.75
C GLY A 84 -4.84 9.16 -2.15
N ILE A 85 -5.57 10.19 -2.56
CA ILE A 85 -5.37 11.57 -2.11
C ILE A 85 -5.89 11.82 -0.70
N SER A 86 -6.93 11.09 -0.24
CA SER A 86 -7.58 11.39 1.04
C SER A 86 -6.62 11.43 2.22
N ASN A 87 -6.93 12.28 3.21
CA ASN A 87 -6.12 12.46 4.41
C ASN A 87 -6.28 11.25 5.33
N PHE A 88 -5.24 10.43 5.41
CA PHE A 88 -5.12 9.35 6.38
C PHE A 88 -4.26 9.78 7.57
N PRO A 89 -4.55 9.25 8.77
CA PRO A 89 -3.72 9.49 9.93
C PRO A 89 -2.32 8.90 9.72
N ILE A 90 -1.30 9.58 10.23
CA ILE A 90 0.09 9.11 10.23
C ILE A 90 0.52 8.64 11.64
N PRO A 91 1.62 7.89 11.78
CA PRO A 91 2.20 7.55 13.08
C PRO A 91 2.28 8.75 14.04
N GLY A 92 1.72 8.58 15.23
CA GLY A 92 1.61 9.62 16.26
C GLY A 92 0.28 10.38 16.28
N GLU A 93 -0.58 10.23 15.28
CA GLU A 93 -1.92 10.84 15.27
C GLU A 93 -2.99 9.95 15.91
N PRO A 94 -4.02 10.56 16.54
CA PRO A 94 -5.20 9.81 16.95
C PRO A 94 -5.88 9.21 15.70
N GLY A 95 -6.12 7.90 15.73
CA GLY A 95 -6.72 7.17 14.61
C GLY A 95 -5.74 6.34 13.79
N PHE A 96 -4.42 6.48 13.96
CA PHE A 96 -3.47 5.55 13.35
C PHE A 96 -3.42 4.23 14.14
N PRO A 97 -3.79 3.08 13.53
CA PRO A 97 -4.04 1.83 14.26
C PRO A 97 -2.76 1.11 14.74
N LEU A 98 -1.59 1.54 14.28
CA LEU A 98 -0.29 0.88 14.51
C LEU A 98 0.71 1.80 15.25
N ASN A 99 0.21 2.74 16.07
CA ASN A 99 1.07 3.66 16.85
C ASN A 99 2.04 2.94 17.80
N ALA A 100 1.78 1.69 18.19
CA ALA A 100 2.70 0.90 19.01
C ALA A 100 3.92 0.37 18.23
N MET A 101 3.85 0.30 16.90
CA MET A 101 4.92 -0.22 16.03
C MET A 101 5.66 0.88 15.28
N TYR A 102 4.99 1.99 15.00
CA TYR A 102 5.57 3.10 14.25
C TYR A 102 5.87 4.28 15.15
N SER A 103 7.06 4.82 15.00
CA SER A 103 7.53 6.00 15.71
C SER A 103 6.86 7.24 15.14
N LYS A 104 6.42 8.13 16.03
CA LYS A 104 6.04 9.48 15.64
C LYS A 104 7.22 10.17 14.94
N THR A 105 6.92 10.94 13.91
CA THR A 105 7.84 11.85 13.22
C THR A 105 8.46 12.89 14.16
N ALA A 106 9.68 13.31 13.88
CA ALA A 106 10.42 14.19 14.79
C ALA A 106 9.92 15.64 14.76
N ASN A 107 9.47 16.12 13.60
CA ASN A 107 9.10 17.52 13.39
C ASN A 107 8.05 17.66 12.28
N LYS A 108 7.44 18.86 12.20
CA LYS A 108 6.35 19.15 11.25
C LYS A 108 6.75 18.94 9.78
N ALA A 109 8.02 19.16 9.42
CA ALA A 109 8.50 18.92 8.06
C ALA A 109 8.56 17.42 7.73
N GLU A 110 8.95 16.58 8.69
CA GLU A 110 8.85 15.12 8.55
C GLU A 110 7.40 14.65 8.49
N ASP A 111 6.47 15.26 9.24
CA ASP A 111 5.04 14.95 9.13
C ASP A 111 4.56 15.14 7.69
N ASP A 112 4.89 16.30 7.09
CA ASP A 112 4.47 16.64 5.73
C ASP A 112 5.13 15.72 4.71
N THR A 113 6.41 15.40 4.89
CA THR A 113 7.12 14.44 4.05
C THR A 113 6.51 13.05 4.16
N MET A 114 6.19 12.58 5.36
CA MET A 114 5.57 11.27 5.59
C MET A 114 4.19 11.18 4.95
N ARG A 115 3.36 12.23 5.08
CA ARG A 115 2.04 12.27 4.43
C ARG A 115 2.14 12.20 2.92
N GLN A 116 3.05 12.97 2.32
CA GLN A 116 3.28 12.96 0.89
C GLN A 116 3.82 11.60 0.41
N TYR A 117 4.73 10.99 1.16
CA TYR A 117 5.26 9.66 0.85
C TYR A 117 4.16 8.59 0.88
N LEU A 118 3.35 8.56 1.95
CA LEU A 118 2.24 7.63 2.07
C LEU A 118 1.15 7.89 1.02
N GLN A 119 0.90 9.14 0.64
CA GLN A 119 -0.02 9.49 -0.45
C GLN A 119 0.48 8.94 -1.79
N GLN A 120 1.77 9.15 -2.09
CA GLN A 120 2.41 8.64 -3.30
C GLN A 120 2.33 7.11 -3.36
N LEU A 121 2.62 6.42 -2.25
CA LEU A 121 2.46 4.97 -2.13
C LEU A 121 1.01 4.52 -2.33
N ARG A 122 0.02 5.23 -1.78
CA ARG A 122 -1.40 4.91 -1.96
C ARG A 122 -1.83 5.00 -3.42
N GLN A 123 -1.42 6.06 -4.11
CA GLN A 123 -1.77 6.28 -5.52
C GLN A 123 -1.15 5.19 -6.41
N GLU A 124 0.14 4.92 -6.23
CA GLU A 124 0.85 3.90 -7.01
C GLU A 124 0.31 2.50 -6.75
N THR A 125 0.13 2.14 -5.47
CA THR A 125 -0.47 0.85 -5.08
C THR A 125 -1.87 0.70 -5.65
N GLY A 126 -2.67 1.77 -5.60
CA GLY A 126 -3.99 1.78 -6.20
C GLY A 126 -3.93 1.43 -7.69
N VAL A 127 -3.20 2.22 -8.49
CA VAL A 127 -3.20 2.04 -9.94
C VAL A 127 -2.75 0.63 -10.34
N ARG A 128 -1.70 0.09 -9.69
CA ARG A 128 -1.19 -1.26 -9.98
C ARG A 128 -2.12 -2.38 -9.52
N LEU A 129 -2.90 -2.14 -8.47
CA LEU A 129 -3.90 -3.11 -8.02
C LEU A 129 -5.03 -3.27 -9.04
N LEU A 130 -5.41 -2.23 -9.78
CA LEU A 130 -6.45 -2.34 -10.84
C LEU A 130 -6.07 -3.39 -11.88
N ASP A 131 -4.79 -3.46 -12.26
CA ASP A 131 -4.28 -4.47 -13.21
C ASP A 131 -4.31 -5.90 -12.66
N LYS A 132 -4.39 -6.09 -11.35
CA LYS A 132 -4.54 -7.40 -10.72
C LYS A 132 -6.01 -7.77 -10.51
N PHE A 133 -6.86 -6.78 -10.26
CA PHE A 133 -8.29 -6.97 -10.01
C PHE A 133 -9.12 -7.14 -11.26
N PHE A 134 -8.75 -6.50 -12.37
CA PHE A 134 -9.48 -6.59 -13.62
C PHE A 134 -8.59 -7.18 -14.70
N ASP A 135 -9.13 -8.16 -15.43
CA ASP A 135 -8.48 -8.64 -16.64
C ASP A 135 -8.63 -7.63 -17.80
N GLN A 136 -8.15 -8.00 -18.98
CA GLN A 136 -8.23 -7.17 -20.19
C GLN A 136 -9.68 -6.88 -20.63
N ASN A 137 -10.66 -7.64 -20.14
CA ASN A 137 -12.08 -7.49 -20.46
C ASN A 137 -12.87 -6.82 -19.32
N ASP A 138 -12.20 -6.11 -18.42
CA ASP A 138 -12.80 -5.50 -17.23
C ASP A 138 -13.51 -6.49 -16.29
N LYS A 139 -13.20 -7.79 -16.38
CA LYS A 139 -13.82 -8.79 -15.54
C LYS A 139 -13.11 -8.86 -14.19
N PRO A 140 -13.85 -8.79 -13.07
CA PRO A 140 -13.23 -8.88 -11.75
C PRO A 140 -12.62 -10.25 -11.47
N ASN A 141 -11.38 -10.26 -10.97
CA ASN A 141 -10.64 -11.46 -10.63
C ASN A 141 -11.09 -12.00 -9.26
N LYS A 142 -11.86 -13.10 -9.29
CA LYS A 142 -12.43 -13.74 -8.09
C LYS A 142 -11.40 -14.12 -7.03
N TRP A 143 -10.17 -14.46 -7.45
CA TRP A 143 -9.09 -14.88 -6.55
C TRP A 143 -8.53 -13.73 -5.73
N TRP A 144 -8.67 -12.51 -6.23
CA TRP A 144 -8.32 -11.31 -5.49
C TRP A 144 -9.51 -10.78 -4.70
N LEU A 145 -10.73 -10.83 -5.24
CA LEU A 145 -11.95 -10.38 -4.54
C LEU A 145 -12.33 -11.22 -3.32
N CYS A 146 -11.91 -12.49 -3.23
CA CYS A 146 -12.27 -13.37 -2.11
C CYS A 146 -11.69 -12.90 -0.77
N PHE A 147 -10.60 -12.13 -0.80
CA PHE A 147 -10.05 -11.54 0.41
C PHE A 147 -10.95 -10.43 0.96
N ALA A 148 -11.95 -9.96 0.18
CA ALA A 148 -12.86 -8.80 0.36
C ALA A 148 -12.97 -8.20 1.76
N LYS A 149 -13.28 -9.12 2.66
CA LYS A 149 -13.82 -8.91 3.98
C LYS A 149 -12.81 -9.23 5.07
N ARG A 150 -11.59 -9.65 4.71
CA ARG A 150 -10.52 -9.93 5.67
C ARG A 150 -9.88 -8.61 6.09
N ARG A 151 -9.30 -8.56 7.28
CA ARG A 151 -8.55 -7.40 7.78
C ARG A 151 -7.13 -7.86 8.06
N PHE A 152 -6.15 -7.03 7.73
CA PHE A 152 -4.78 -7.33 8.13
C PHE A 152 -4.61 -6.98 9.60
N MET A 153 -4.08 -7.93 10.40
CA MET A 153 -3.83 -7.75 11.83
C MET A 153 -5.05 -7.27 12.63
N ASP A 154 -6.27 -7.54 12.15
CA ASP A 154 -7.53 -6.99 12.68
C ASP A 154 -7.56 -5.45 12.83
N LYS A 155 -6.70 -4.75 12.09
CA LYS A 155 -6.65 -3.29 12.04
C LYS A 155 -7.30 -2.76 10.76
N SER A 156 -7.67 -1.49 10.76
CA SER A 156 -8.17 -0.76 9.60
C SER A 156 -7.61 0.65 9.60
N LEU A 157 -7.25 1.17 8.43
CA LEU A 157 -6.89 2.58 8.23
C LEU A 157 -8.12 3.47 8.05
N SER A 158 -9.28 2.89 7.73
CA SER A 158 -10.57 3.58 7.79
C SER A 158 -11.21 3.38 9.16
N ALA A 159 -11.81 4.46 9.69
CA ALA A 159 -12.70 4.36 10.84
C ALA A 159 -13.87 3.40 10.53
N PRO A 160 -14.47 2.74 11.54
CA PRO A 160 -15.68 1.95 11.33
C PRO A 160 -16.77 2.84 10.70
N GLY A 161 -17.18 2.51 9.46
CA GLY A 161 -18.25 3.23 8.76
C GLY A 161 -17.87 4.01 7.50
N PHE A 162 -16.63 3.91 7.01
CA PHE A 162 -16.21 4.41 5.68
C PHE A 162 -15.80 3.29 4.71
#